data_AF-A0A918HKB3-F1
#
_entry.id   AF-A0A918HKB3-F1
#
_cell.length_a   1.000
_cell.length_b   1.000
_cell.length_c   1.000
_cell.angle_alpha   90.00
_cell.angle_beta   90.00
_cell.angle_gamma   90.00
#
_symmetry.space_group_name_H-M   'P 1'
#
loop_
_entity.id
_entity.type
_entity.pdbx_description
1 polymer ?
#
loop_
_entity_poly.entity_id
_entity_poly.type
_entity_poly.pdbx_seq_one_letter_code
_entity_poly.pdbx_strand_id
1 'polypeptide(L)'
;MVGDFDAAEAMHDRISDRSEAWDFIRAFAAGWYSPLTDGDGVGQEELKQIEGRLGLPVPTALREAYLLFGRRPELFEHQDPMLPPSDLFVHADLGGVLCFRSENQGCELPRVS
;
A
#
# COMPACT_ATOMS: atom_id res chain seq x y z
N MET A 1 -23.36 5.13 -4.62
CA MET A 1 -23.51 6.00 -3.45
C MET A 1 -22.12 6.04 -2.82
N VAL A 2 -21.34 7.08 -3.12
CA VAL A 2 -20.04 7.29 -2.46
C VAL A 2 -20.39 7.67 -1.03
N GLY A 3 -19.89 6.89 -0.07
CA GLY A 3 -20.22 7.07 1.34
C GLY A 3 -19.72 8.41 1.85
N ASP A 4 -20.44 8.95 2.82
CA ASP A 4 -20.23 10.19 3.57
C ASP A 4 -18.96 10.15 4.45
N PHE A 5 -17.94 9.37 4.06
CA PHE A 5 -16.73 9.21 4.86
C PHE A 5 -15.81 10.41 4.61
N ASP A 6 -15.71 11.28 5.62
CA ASP A 6 -14.79 12.41 5.60
C ASP A 6 -13.41 11.95 6.10
N ALA A 7 -12.45 11.79 5.18
CA ALA A 7 -11.07 11.45 5.50
C ALA A 7 -10.40 12.48 6.41
N ALA A 8 -10.72 13.77 6.25
CA ALA A 8 -10.13 14.83 7.04
C ALA A 8 -10.64 14.77 8.48
N GLU A 9 -11.94 14.55 8.68
CA GLU A 9 -12.52 14.33 10.01
C GLU A 9 -11.97 13.04 10.65
N ALA A 10 -11.86 11.96 9.88
CA ALA A 10 -11.35 10.68 10.36
C ALA A 10 -9.85 10.74 10.71
N MET A 11 -9.06 11.61 10.06
CA MET A 11 -7.66 11.85 10.41
C MET A 11 -7.46 12.87 11.54
N HIS A 12 -8.39 13.80 11.77
CA HIS A 12 -8.21 14.88 12.74
C HIS A 12 -8.10 14.35 14.18
N ASP A 13 -6.90 14.50 14.77
CA ASP A 13 -6.54 14.17 16.15
C ASP A 13 -6.86 12.73 16.62
N ARG A 14 -7.00 11.78 15.69
CA ARG A 14 -7.49 10.40 15.96
C ARG A 14 -6.49 9.27 15.74
N ILE A 15 -5.28 9.55 15.27
CA ILE A 15 -4.25 8.53 15.05
C ILE A 15 -3.12 8.78 16.03
N SER A 16 -3.28 8.23 17.23
CA SER A 16 -2.34 8.31 18.34
C SER A 16 -1.40 7.10 18.36
N ASP A 17 -1.85 5.98 17.77
CA ASP A 17 -1.10 4.73 17.74
C ASP A 17 -1.29 3.93 16.44
N ARG A 18 -0.59 2.80 16.38
CA ARG A 18 -0.56 1.87 15.24
C ARG A 18 -1.91 1.21 14.98
N SER A 19 -2.66 0.87 16.02
CA SER A 19 -3.98 0.23 15.87
C SER A 19 -4.97 1.22 15.25
N GLU A 20 -5.01 2.45 15.78
CA GLU A 20 -5.86 3.52 15.27
C GLU A 20 -5.54 3.84 13.79
N ALA A 21 -4.27 3.80 13.40
CA ALA A 21 -3.87 3.96 12.00
C ALA A 21 -4.45 2.87 11.08
N TRP A 22 -4.47 1.61 11.51
CA TRP A 22 -5.04 0.53 10.72
C TRP A 22 -6.57 0.56 10.70
N ASP A 23 -7.20 0.98 11.78
CA ASP A 23 -8.66 1.18 11.84
C ASP A 23 -9.10 2.31 10.89
N PHE A 24 -8.33 3.39 10.83
CA PHE A 24 -8.52 4.46 9.84
C PHE A 24 -8.47 3.90 8.41
N ILE A 25 -7.47 3.07 8.07
CA ILE A 25 -7.34 2.51 6.71
C ILE A 25 -8.53 1.61 6.35
N ARG A 26 -9.03 0.81 7.31
CA ARG A 26 -10.24 0.00 7.11
C ARG A 26 -11.47 0.86 6.86
N ALA A 27 -11.64 1.93 7.63
CA ALA A 27 -12.74 2.88 7.46
C ALA A 27 -12.66 3.60 6.12
N PHE A 28 -11.47 4.02 5.71
CA PHE A 28 -11.20 4.62 4.40
C PHE A 28 -11.60 3.70 3.25
N ALA A 29 -11.15 2.44 3.28
CA ALA A 29 -11.51 1.45 2.26
C ALA A 29 -13.01 1.20 2.21
N ALA A 30 -13.68 1.11 3.36
CA ALA A 30 -15.13 0.91 3.44
C ALA A 30 -15.95 2.13 2.96
N GLY A 31 -15.42 3.34 3.15
CA GLY A 31 -16.09 4.58 2.76
C GLY A 31 -15.98 4.91 1.27
N TRP A 32 -14.80 4.70 0.68
CA TRP A 32 -14.52 5.03 -0.72
C TRP A 32 -14.67 3.85 -1.70
N TYR A 33 -14.47 2.62 -1.23
CA TYR A 33 -14.53 1.39 -2.04
C TYR A 33 -15.44 0.36 -1.36
N SER A 34 -15.06 -0.92 -1.39
CA SER A 34 -15.65 -1.97 -0.57
C SER A 34 -14.82 -2.21 0.70
N PRO A 35 -15.48 -2.56 1.82
CA PRO A 35 -14.79 -2.94 3.06
C PRO A 35 -13.73 -4.04 2.82
N LEU A 36 -12.64 -3.96 3.57
CA LEU A 36 -11.58 -4.97 3.52
C LEU A 36 -12.06 -6.31 4.10
N THR A 37 -11.66 -7.40 3.47
CA THR A 37 -11.94 -8.78 3.87
C THR A 37 -10.64 -9.57 4.03
N ASP A 38 -10.71 -10.74 4.67
CA ASP A 38 -9.54 -11.61 4.86
C ASP A 38 -8.89 -12.07 3.53
N GLY A 39 -9.60 -11.98 2.39
CA GLY A 39 -9.08 -12.32 1.06
C GLY A 39 -8.25 -11.22 0.40
N ASP A 40 -8.29 -10.00 0.93
CA ASP A 40 -7.71 -8.81 0.31
C ASP A 40 -6.21 -8.67 0.58
N GLY A 41 -5.70 -9.36 1.59
CA GLY A 41 -4.28 -9.43 1.91
C GLY A 41 -3.54 -10.53 1.18
N VAL A 42 -2.22 -10.41 1.07
CA VAL A 42 -1.35 -11.50 0.60
C VAL A 42 -1.16 -12.54 1.70
N GLY A 43 -0.81 -13.77 1.34
CA GLY A 43 -0.60 -14.83 2.33
C GLY A 43 0.66 -14.59 3.18
N GLN A 44 0.64 -15.01 4.44
CA GLN A 44 1.84 -14.99 5.31
C GLN A 44 3.02 -15.76 4.69
N GLU A 45 2.74 -16.89 4.05
CA GLU A 45 3.76 -17.72 3.41
C GLU A 45 4.29 -17.09 2.12
N GLU A 46 3.42 -16.47 1.34
CA GLU A 46 3.80 -15.69 0.16
C GLU A 46 4.78 -14.57 0.56
N LEU A 47 4.46 -13.83 1.63
CA LEU A 47 5.32 -12.77 2.12
C LEU A 47 6.69 -13.27 2.62
N LYS A 48 6.74 -14.45 3.27
CA LYS A 48 8.02 -15.07 3.66
C LYS A 48 8.87 -15.46 2.46
N GLN A 49 8.25 -15.97 1.39
CA GLN A 49 8.98 -16.30 0.16
C GLN A 49 9.62 -15.05 -0.45
N ILE A 50 8.93 -13.91 -0.36
CA ILE A 50 9.43 -12.62 -0.85
C ILE A 50 10.56 -12.09 0.01
N GLU A 51 10.45 -12.14 1.34
CA GLU A 51 11.55 -11.81 2.25
C GLU A 51 12.79 -12.68 1.97
N GLY A 52 12.59 -13.98 1.71
CA GLY A 52 13.65 -14.90 1.29
C GLY A 52 14.29 -14.50 -0.04
N ARG A 53 13.49 -14.09 -1.04
CA ARG A 53 13.97 -13.59 -2.34
C ARG A 53 14.73 -12.27 -2.21
N LEU A 54 14.26 -11.35 -1.39
CA LEU A 54 14.89 -10.06 -1.12
C LEU A 54 16.17 -10.21 -0.29
N GLY A 55 16.31 -11.32 0.45
CA GLY A 55 17.40 -11.53 1.40
C GLY A 55 17.31 -10.66 2.65
N LEU A 56 16.14 -10.04 2.90
CA LEU A 56 15.90 -9.15 4.04
C LEU A 56 14.43 -9.18 4.47
N PRO A 57 14.15 -8.91 5.76
CA PRO A 57 12.79 -8.77 6.23
C PRO A 57 12.16 -7.49 5.69
N VAL A 58 10.91 -7.57 5.28
CA VAL A 58 10.13 -6.39 4.88
C VAL A 58 9.80 -5.58 6.15
N PRO A 59 9.88 -4.23 6.12
CA PRO A 59 9.50 -3.40 7.27
C PRO A 59 8.10 -3.75 7.80
N THR A 60 7.94 -3.78 9.14
CA THR A 60 6.70 -4.29 9.79
C THR A 60 5.41 -3.63 9.28
N ALA A 61 5.43 -2.32 9.04
CA ALA A 61 4.26 -1.61 8.51
C ALA A 61 3.92 -2.02 7.07
N LEU A 62 4.93 -2.26 6.23
CA LEU A 62 4.72 -2.71 4.87
C LEU A 62 4.25 -4.17 4.83
N ARG A 63 4.76 -5.02 5.74
CA ARG A 63 4.26 -6.37 5.97
C ARG A 63 2.77 -6.35 6.33
N GLU A 64 2.38 -5.55 7.32
CA GLU A 64 0.98 -5.44 7.75
C GLU A 64 0.07 -4.92 6.62
N ALA A 65 0.54 -3.92 5.85
CA ALA A 65 -0.16 -3.41 4.68
C ALA A 65 -0.42 -4.52 3.63
N TYR A 66 0.62 -5.26 3.24
CA TYR A 66 0.46 -6.37 2.29
C TYR A 66 -0.47 -7.46 2.81
N LEU A 67 -0.38 -7.82 4.09
CA LEU A 67 -1.25 -8.80 4.73
C LEU A 67 -2.70 -8.34 4.90
N LEU A 68 -2.96 -7.04 4.85
CA LEU A 68 -4.28 -6.46 5.05
C LEU A 68 -5.00 -6.20 3.72
N PHE A 69 -4.29 -5.66 2.73
CA PHE A 69 -4.89 -5.18 1.47
C PHE A 69 -3.96 -5.32 0.26
N GLY A 70 -2.92 -6.15 0.31
CA GLY A 70 -1.93 -6.29 -0.76
C GLY A 70 -2.48 -6.74 -2.13
N ARG A 71 -3.74 -7.18 -2.20
CA ARG A 71 -4.45 -7.55 -3.44
C ARG A 71 -5.52 -6.53 -3.87
N ARG A 72 -5.54 -5.35 -3.25
CA ARG A 72 -6.46 -4.24 -3.52
C ARG A 72 -5.74 -3.08 -4.22
N PRO A 73 -5.34 -3.26 -5.50
CA PRO A 73 -4.56 -2.26 -6.22
C PRO A 73 -5.29 -0.91 -6.32
N GLU A 74 -6.62 -0.90 -6.33
CA GLU A 74 -7.42 0.32 -6.45
C GLU A 74 -7.20 1.31 -5.29
N LEU A 75 -6.73 0.83 -4.13
CA LEU A 75 -6.39 1.67 -2.99
C LEU A 75 -5.11 2.50 -3.20
N PHE A 76 -4.25 2.11 -4.15
CA PHE A 76 -2.93 2.73 -4.35
C PHE A 76 -2.58 3.02 -5.82
N GLU A 77 -3.40 2.62 -6.78
CA GLU A 77 -3.03 2.64 -8.21
C GLU A 77 -2.88 4.03 -8.84
N HIS A 78 -3.45 5.07 -8.24
CA HIS A 78 -3.59 6.38 -8.88
C HIS A 78 -2.31 7.23 -8.86
N GLN A 79 -1.59 7.25 -7.74
CA GLN A 79 -0.32 7.97 -7.59
C GLN A 79 0.69 7.06 -6.92
N ASP A 80 1.82 6.86 -7.59
CA ASP A 80 2.89 5.94 -7.25
C ASP A 80 2.39 4.57 -6.74
N PRO A 81 1.93 3.67 -7.63
CA PRO A 81 1.33 2.40 -7.23
C PRO A 81 2.22 1.60 -6.31
N MET A 82 1.61 1.00 -5.29
CA MET A 82 2.25 -0.01 -4.47
C MET A 82 2.58 -1.22 -5.35
N LEU A 83 3.85 -1.63 -5.35
CA LEU A 83 4.30 -2.74 -6.18
C LEU A 83 3.63 -4.04 -5.71
N PRO A 84 3.29 -4.96 -6.62
CA PRO A 84 2.99 -6.33 -6.24
C PRO A 84 4.14 -6.89 -5.38
N PRO A 85 3.84 -7.76 -4.41
CA PRO A 85 4.86 -8.35 -3.55
C PRO A 85 6.00 -9.07 -4.33
N SER A 86 5.66 -9.66 -5.48
CA SER A 86 6.62 -10.28 -6.41
C SER A 86 7.61 -9.29 -7.03
N ASP A 87 7.24 -8.03 -7.11
CA ASP A 87 7.93 -6.99 -7.85
C ASP A 87 8.76 -6.09 -6.92
N LEU A 88 8.68 -6.30 -5.60
CA LEU A 88 9.57 -5.67 -4.63
C LEU A 88 11.03 -5.97 -4.99
N PHE A 89 11.89 -4.96 -4.88
CA PHE A 89 13.31 -5.09 -5.12
C PHE A 89 14.13 -4.12 -4.29
N VAL A 90 15.41 -4.43 -4.15
CA VAL A 90 16.40 -3.58 -3.49
C VAL A 90 17.21 -2.85 -4.55
N HIS A 91 17.18 -1.53 -4.55
CA HIS A 91 17.96 -0.73 -5.48
C HIS A 91 19.41 -0.64 -5.00
N ALA A 92 20.30 -1.42 -5.62
CA ALA A 92 21.71 -1.48 -5.24
C ALA A 92 22.40 -0.11 -5.36
N ASP A 93 22.15 0.63 -6.45
CA ASP A 93 22.83 1.91 -6.70
C ASP A 93 22.39 3.05 -5.77
N LEU A 94 21.27 2.87 -5.05
CA LEU A 94 20.77 3.84 -4.06
C LEU A 94 21.16 3.44 -2.62
N GLY A 95 22.20 2.60 -2.47
CA GLY A 95 22.66 2.15 -1.16
C GLY A 95 21.81 1.04 -0.55
N GLY A 96 21.11 0.25 -1.38
CA GLY A 96 20.33 -0.89 -0.93
C GLY A 96 18.95 -0.53 -0.37
N VAL A 97 18.30 0.47 -0.94
CA VAL A 97 16.95 0.90 -0.54
C VAL A 97 15.90 -0.06 -1.08
N LEU A 98 14.95 -0.47 -0.23
CA LEU A 98 13.78 -1.24 -0.64
C LEU A 98 12.80 -0.35 -1.42
N CYS A 99 12.57 -0.68 -2.67
CA CYS A 99 11.53 -0.06 -3.49
C CYS A 99 10.21 -0.83 -3.32
N PHE A 100 9.17 -0.15 -2.83
CA PHE A 100 7.85 -0.72 -2.60
C PHE A 100 6.70 0.04 -3.30
N ARG A 101 7.01 1.21 -3.87
CA ARG A 101 6.15 1.95 -4.78
C ARG A 101 6.93 2.22 -6.06
N SER A 102 6.24 2.19 -7.18
CA SER A 102 6.78 2.70 -8.44
C SER A 102 6.38 4.15 -8.59
N GLU A 103 7.30 5.04 -8.92
CA GLU A 103 6.94 6.41 -9.28
C GLU A 103 6.06 6.39 -10.54
N ASN A 104 4.94 7.11 -10.52
CA ASN A 104 4.11 7.32 -11.70
C ASN A 104 4.64 8.53 -12.49
N GLN A 105 5.82 8.42 -13.10
CA GLN A 105 6.33 9.46 -14.02
C GLN A 105 5.55 9.41 -15.34
N GLY A 106 4.37 10.03 -15.33
CA GLY A 106 3.38 9.92 -16.41
C GLY A 106 2.48 11.14 -16.55
N CYS A 107 2.99 12.37 -16.40
CA CYS A 107 2.28 13.55 -16.87
C CYS A 107 3.21 14.69 -17.30
N GLU A 108 3.99 14.46 -18.36
CA GLU A 108 4.27 15.46 -19.39
C GLU A 108 5.00 14.83 -20.59
N LEU A 109 4.23 14.23 -21.51
CA LEU A 109 4.64 14.27 -22.91
C LEU A 109 3.93 15.50 -23.52
N PRO A 110 4.64 16.53 -23.99
CA PRO A 110 4.01 17.58 -24.75
C PRO A 110 3.32 16.93 -25.95
N ARG A 111 2.04 17.24 -26.16
CA ARG A 111 1.39 16.94 -27.44
C ARG A 111 2.22 17.62 -28.52
N VAL A 112 2.87 16.82 -29.37
CA VAL A 112 3.45 17.33 -30.60
C VAL A 112 2.26 17.80 -31.43
N SER A 113 2.22 19.11 -31.66
CA SER A 113 1.30 19.84 -32.54
C SER A 113 1.39 19.35 -33.98
#